data_AF-A0A940WVC3-F1
#
_entry.id   AF-A0A940WVC3-F1
#
_cell.length_a   1.000
_cell.length_b   1.000
_cell.length_c   1.000
_cell.angle_alpha   90.00
_cell.angle_beta   90.00
_cell.angle_gamma   90.00
#
_symmetry.space_group_name_H-M   'P 1'
#
loop_
_entity.id
_entity.type
_entity.pdbx_description
1 polymer ?
#
loop_
_entity_poly.entity_id
_entity_poly.type
_entity_poly.pdbx_seq_one_letter_code
_entity_poly.pdbx_strand_id
1 'polypeptide(L)'
;MFRFFIKTKLKKDDLKGIAKLMYQDVSDDSWDKENLTKRNLDFTIESVRFIDIYAKRLMNTAFGNELLSRHFDNLAERIGAYIGEVIKSNMNQDFYWYESNSVRHYSPNLDGELSNSKNQSVLYSKKRDMVIVPLNVVSQFLKGNSPYSNLLSYVEETIKQNT
;
A
#
# COMPACT_ATOMS: atom_id res chain seq x y z
N MET A 1 -26.94 4.66 33.88
CA MET A 1 -25.46 4.61 33.88
C MET A 1 -25.01 4.72 32.43
N PHE A 2 -24.78 5.94 31.93
CA PHE A 2 -24.42 6.17 30.53
C PHE A 2 -22.95 5.79 30.34
N ARG A 3 -22.69 4.63 29.72
CA ARG A 3 -21.36 4.32 29.18
C ARG A 3 -21.13 5.28 28.02
N PHE A 4 -20.41 6.37 28.27
CA PHE A 4 -19.79 7.14 27.21
C PHE A 4 -18.77 6.21 26.54
N PHE A 5 -19.16 5.65 25.40
CA PHE A 5 -18.18 5.08 24.49
C PHE A 5 -17.28 6.23 24.07
N ILE A 6 -16.07 6.29 24.64
CA ILE A 6 -15.01 7.13 24.10
C ILE A 6 -14.78 6.58 22.69
N LYS A 7 -15.40 7.21 21.69
CA LYS A 7 -15.05 6.96 20.28
C LYS A 7 -13.60 7.41 20.14
N THR A 8 -12.70 6.44 20.18
CA THR A 8 -11.28 6.62 19.96
C THR A 8 -11.09 7.34 18.63
N LYS A 9 -10.35 8.45 18.67
CA LYS A 9 -10.20 9.33 17.52
C LYS A 9 -9.35 8.63 16.46
N LEU A 10 -9.90 8.50 15.25
CA LEU A 10 -9.16 8.06 14.08
C LEU A 10 -8.01 9.04 13.80
N LYS A 11 -6.80 8.51 13.59
CA LYS A 11 -5.61 9.27 13.26
C LYS A 11 -5.34 9.15 11.77
N LYS A 12 -5.55 10.24 11.05
CA LYS A 12 -5.29 10.31 9.60
C LYS A 12 -3.79 10.26 9.35
N ASP A 13 -3.44 9.64 8.23
CA ASP A 13 -2.08 9.65 7.70
C ASP A 13 -2.10 10.17 6.25
N ASP A 14 -0.94 10.54 5.72
CA ASP A 14 -0.77 10.94 4.31
C ASP A 14 0.42 10.23 3.67
N LEU A 15 0.12 9.07 3.09
CA LEU A 15 1.09 8.26 2.37
C LEU A 15 1.35 8.75 0.94
N LYS A 16 0.67 9.81 0.46
CA LYS A 16 0.93 10.34 -0.88
C LYS A 16 2.35 10.89 -0.99
N GLY A 17 2.91 11.46 0.08
CA GLY A 17 4.32 11.89 0.12
C GLY A 17 5.27 10.71 -0.06
N ILE A 18 5.05 9.63 0.67
CA ILE A 18 5.85 8.39 0.60
C ILE A 18 5.75 7.75 -0.78
N ALA A 19 4.54 7.71 -1.36
CA ALA A 19 4.33 7.15 -2.69
C ALA A 19 5.13 7.89 -3.78
N LYS A 20 5.32 9.22 -3.66
CA LYS A 20 6.11 9.99 -4.63
C LYS A 20 7.59 9.63 -4.61
N LEU A 21 8.10 9.09 -3.51
CA LEU A 21 9.49 8.63 -3.43
C LEU A 21 9.80 7.55 -4.47
N MET A 22 8.78 6.82 -4.97
CA MET A 22 8.94 5.88 -6.08
C MET A 22 9.58 6.48 -7.33
N TYR A 23 9.43 7.79 -7.58
CA TYR A 23 10.05 8.46 -8.72
C TYR A 23 10.92 9.67 -8.34
N GLN A 24 11.04 9.98 -7.05
CA GLN A 24 11.87 11.09 -6.55
C GLN A 24 13.20 10.62 -5.97
N ASP A 25 13.25 9.39 -5.46
CA ASP A 25 14.42 8.79 -4.83
C ASP A 25 14.61 7.39 -5.41
N VAL A 26 15.22 7.37 -6.60
CA VAL A 26 15.37 6.21 -7.49
C VAL A 26 16.81 5.69 -7.40
N SER A 27 16.99 4.38 -7.47
CA SER A 27 18.30 3.76 -7.42
C SER A 27 19.16 4.11 -8.64
N ASP A 28 20.45 3.77 -8.57
CA ASP A 28 21.38 4.02 -9.68
C ASP A 28 21.22 3.06 -10.87
N ASP A 29 20.41 2.00 -10.74
CA ASP A 29 20.12 1.04 -11.81
C ASP A 29 19.52 1.74 -13.04
N SER A 30 19.98 1.35 -14.22
CA SER A 30 19.60 2.01 -15.47
C SER A 30 18.11 1.82 -15.77
N TRP A 31 17.56 0.64 -15.49
CA TRP A 31 16.14 0.37 -15.71
C TRP A 31 15.29 1.21 -14.76
N ASP A 32 15.69 1.30 -13.49
CA ASP A 32 14.99 2.11 -12.48
C ASP A 32 14.92 3.58 -12.93
N LYS A 33 16.04 4.19 -13.36
CA LYS A 33 16.08 5.58 -13.83
C LYS A 33 15.21 5.85 -15.05
N GLU A 34 15.14 4.89 -15.98
CA GLU A 34 14.33 5.01 -17.20
C GLU A 34 12.83 4.83 -16.92
N ASN A 35 12.47 3.97 -15.96
CA ASN A 35 11.09 3.50 -15.80
C ASN A 35 10.37 4.10 -14.59
N LEU A 36 11.08 4.34 -13.47
CA LEU A 36 10.51 4.91 -12.25
C LEU A 36 10.50 6.45 -12.32
N THR A 37 9.79 6.98 -13.30
CA THR A 37 9.70 8.43 -13.55
C THR A 37 8.32 8.96 -13.21
N LYS A 38 8.22 10.25 -12.89
CA LYS A 38 6.92 10.92 -12.66
C LYS A 38 5.94 10.76 -13.83
N ARG A 39 6.45 10.62 -15.06
CA ARG A 39 5.63 10.41 -16.27
C ARG A 39 5.00 9.02 -16.29
N ASN A 40 5.76 8.00 -15.90
CA ASN A 40 5.28 6.62 -15.91
C ASN A 40 4.49 6.29 -14.64
N LEU A 41 4.78 6.99 -13.54
CA LEU A 41 4.20 6.79 -12.22
C LEU A 41 3.23 7.93 -11.84
N ASP A 42 2.10 7.96 -12.53
CA ASP A 42 1.07 9.01 -12.45
C ASP A 42 -0.18 8.62 -11.61
N PHE A 43 -0.09 7.56 -10.81
CA PHE A 43 -1.16 7.00 -9.99
C PHE A 43 -2.36 6.42 -10.76
N THR A 44 -2.18 6.06 -12.04
CA THR A 44 -3.16 5.28 -12.82
C THR A 44 -3.02 3.78 -12.59
N ILE A 45 -4.01 2.98 -13.00
CA ILE A 45 -3.91 1.51 -12.98
C ILE A 45 -2.76 1.05 -13.90
N GLU A 46 -2.58 1.70 -15.05
CA GLU A 46 -1.52 1.44 -16.00
C GLU A 46 -0.14 1.65 -15.39
N SER A 47 0.02 2.66 -14.54
CA SER A 47 1.28 2.90 -13.82
C SER A 47 1.71 1.73 -12.92
N VAL A 48 0.75 0.91 -12.45
CA VAL A 48 1.02 -0.29 -11.66
C VAL A 48 1.82 -1.33 -12.44
N ARG A 49 1.75 -1.33 -13.78
CA ARG A 49 2.58 -2.23 -14.61
C ARG A 49 4.07 -1.99 -14.40
N PHE A 50 4.48 -0.73 -14.28
CA PHE A 50 5.88 -0.39 -13.99
C PHE A 50 6.29 -0.82 -12.58
N ILE A 51 5.40 -0.63 -11.61
CA ILE A 51 5.61 -1.06 -10.22
C ILE A 51 5.71 -2.58 -10.11
N ASP A 52 4.88 -3.32 -10.86
CA ASP A 52 4.90 -4.78 -10.88
C ASP A 52 6.22 -5.32 -11.47
N ILE A 53 6.68 -4.74 -12.58
CA ILE A 53 7.98 -5.10 -13.17
C ILE A 53 9.09 -4.77 -12.18
N TYR A 54 9.06 -3.60 -11.54
CA TYR A 54 10.04 -3.20 -10.54
C TYR A 54 10.08 -4.17 -9.35
N ALA A 55 8.93 -4.52 -8.79
CA ALA A 55 8.83 -5.48 -7.69
C ALA A 55 9.39 -6.87 -8.08
N LYS A 56 9.11 -7.33 -9.30
CA LYS A 56 9.71 -8.56 -9.83
C LYS A 56 11.22 -8.46 -10.01
N ARG A 57 11.75 -7.30 -10.42
CA ARG A 57 13.20 -7.07 -10.51
C ARG A 57 13.86 -7.11 -9.12
N LEU A 58 13.21 -6.50 -8.12
CA LEU A 58 13.65 -6.59 -6.72
C LEU A 58 13.78 -8.04 -6.25
N MET A 59 12.79 -8.89 -6.57
CA MET A 59 12.77 -10.28 -6.10
C MET A 59 13.69 -11.23 -6.89
N ASN A 60 13.91 -10.98 -8.19
CA ASN A 60 14.49 -11.97 -9.09
C ASN A 60 15.88 -11.64 -9.62
N THR A 61 16.40 -10.43 -9.36
CA THR A 61 17.75 -10.03 -9.81
C THR A 61 18.74 -9.99 -8.64
N ALA A 62 20.04 -10.12 -8.91
CA ALA A 62 21.06 -10.05 -7.86
C ALA A 62 21.08 -8.65 -7.19
N PHE A 63 21.10 -7.59 -8.01
CA PHE A 63 21.04 -6.21 -7.52
C PHE A 63 19.75 -5.94 -6.73
N GLY A 64 18.61 -6.36 -7.27
CA GLY A 64 17.31 -6.20 -6.63
C GLY A 64 17.24 -6.89 -5.27
N ASN A 65 17.73 -8.13 -5.17
CA ASN A 65 17.73 -8.88 -3.91
C ASN A 65 18.65 -8.25 -2.88
N GLU A 66 19.81 -7.73 -3.31
CA GLU A 66 20.70 -6.98 -2.42
C GLU A 66 20.01 -5.73 -1.88
N LEU A 67 19.38 -4.93 -2.76
CA LEU A 67 18.65 -3.72 -2.38
C LEU A 67 17.49 -4.04 -1.43
N LEU A 68 16.71 -5.08 -1.76
CA LEU A 68 15.59 -5.55 -0.95
C LEU A 68 16.05 -6.03 0.43
N SER A 69 17.19 -6.71 0.53
CA SER A 69 17.73 -7.19 1.81
C SER A 69 18.14 -6.05 2.76
N ARG A 70 18.63 -4.94 2.20
CA ARG A 70 19.11 -3.78 2.98
C ARG A 70 18.01 -2.79 3.34
N HIS A 71 16.99 -2.67 2.49
CA HIS A 71 15.98 -1.61 2.58
C HIS A 71 14.54 -2.14 2.51
N PHE A 72 14.31 -3.38 2.95
CA PHE A 72 13.02 -4.06 2.83
C PHE A 72 11.84 -3.20 3.29
N ASP A 73 11.88 -2.72 4.53
CA ASP A 73 10.75 -1.96 5.11
C ASP A 73 10.45 -0.70 4.32
N ASN A 74 11.50 0.01 3.89
CA ASN A 74 11.36 1.24 3.13
C ASN A 74 10.81 0.99 1.71
N LEU A 75 11.27 -0.05 1.02
CA LEU A 75 10.78 -0.42 -0.30
C LEU A 75 9.33 -0.93 -0.24
N ALA A 76 9.02 -1.79 0.73
CA ALA A 76 7.67 -2.29 0.95
C ALA A 76 6.69 -1.16 1.28
N GLU A 77 7.10 -0.19 2.09
CA GLU A 77 6.30 0.98 2.43
C GLU A 77 6.07 1.89 1.21
N ARG A 78 7.12 2.22 0.43
CA ARG A 78 6.98 3.06 -0.78
C ARG A 78 6.09 2.43 -1.84
N ILE A 79 6.31 1.15 -2.14
CA ILE A 79 5.51 0.42 -3.12
C ILE A 79 4.06 0.28 -2.59
N GLY A 80 3.88 -0.07 -1.31
CA GLY A 80 2.58 -0.18 -0.67
C GLY A 80 1.80 1.13 -0.68
N ALA A 81 2.46 2.25 -0.38
CA ALA A 81 1.89 3.58 -0.44
C ALA A 81 1.44 3.95 -1.85
N TYR A 82 2.28 3.65 -2.86
CA TYR A 82 1.95 3.91 -4.26
C TYR A 82 0.74 3.09 -4.72
N ILE A 83 0.76 1.79 -4.47
CA ILE A 83 -0.36 0.88 -4.77
C ILE A 83 -1.64 1.35 -4.08
N GLY A 84 -1.56 1.74 -2.80
CA GLY A 84 -2.70 2.27 -2.07
C GLY A 84 -3.24 3.59 -2.63
N GLU A 85 -2.38 4.51 -3.09
CA GLU A 85 -2.84 5.73 -3.75
C GLU A 85 -3.53 5.44 -5.08
N VAL A 86 -3.05 4.48 -5.88
CA VAL A 86 -3.73 4.04 -7.11
C VAL A 86 -5.11 3.45 -6.80
N ILE A 87 -5.20 2.56 -5.80
CA ILE A 87 -6.49 1.99 -5.37
C ILE A 87 -7.44 3.10 -4.94
N LYS A 88 -6.99 3.98 -4.05
CA LYS A 88 -7.76 5.10 -3.52
C LYS A 88 -8.23 6.08 -4.60
N SER A 89 -7.41 6.37 -5.62
CA SER A 89 -7.80 7.30 -6.70
C SER A 89 -8.82 6.72 -7.67
N ASN A 90 -8.93 5.39 -7.75
CA ASN A 90 -9.84 4.68 -8.66
C ASN A 90 -11.07 4.11 -7.95
N MET A 91 -11.27 4.45 -6.67
CA MET A 91 -12.41 4.03 -5.86
C MET A 91 -13.29 5.21 -5.45
N ASN A 92 -14.45 4.90 -4.86
CA ASN A 92 -15.33 5.89 -4.27
C ASN A 92 -14.60 6.74 -3.21
N GLN A 93 -14.95 8.03 -3.10
CA GLN A 93 -14.26 9.03 -2.26
C GLN A 93 -14.42 8.83 -0.73
N ASP A 94 -14.81 7.64 -0.27
CA ASP A 94 -15.01 7.31 1.15
C ASP A 94 -13.81 6.63 1.82
N PHE A 95 -12.74 6.31 1.07
CA PHE A 95 -11.50 5.74 1.61
C PHE A 95 -10.42 6.78 1.88
N TYR A 96 -9.84 6.70 3.09
CA TYR A 96 -8.73 7.56 3.49
C TYR A 96 -7.70 6.75 4.28
N TRP A 97 -6.46 7.24 4.30
CA TRP A 97 -5.40 6.67 5.10
C TRP A 97 -5.58 6.97 6.58
N TYR A 98 -5.43 5.94 7.40
CA TYR A 98 -5.41 6.03 8.85
C TYR A 98 -4.39 5.06 9.43
N GLU A 99 -3.86 5.39 10.62
CA GLU A 99 -3.08 4.44 11.41
C GLU A 99 -3.95 3.22 11.79
N SER A 100 -3.50 2.00 11.50
CA SER A 100 -4.26 0.76 11.75
C SER A 100 -4.71 0.61 13.20
N ASN A 101 -3.86 0.98 14.15
CA ASN A 101 -4.21 0.96 15.58
C ASN A 101 -5.39 1.89 15.87
N SER A 102 -5.44 3.08 15.27
CA SER A 102 -6.57 3.99 15.47
C SER A 102 -7.87 3.43 14.88
N VAL A 103 -7.79 2.74 13.73
CA VAL A 103 -8.93 2.04 13.11
C VAL A 103 -9.40 0.89 13.99
N ARG A 104 -8.49 0.05 14.50
CA ARG A 104 -8.80 -1.07 15.40
C ARG A 104 -9.55 -0.64 16.66
N HIS A 105 -9.13 0.46 17.26
CA HIS A 105 -9.84 0.99 18.43
C HIS A 105 -11.21 1.59 18.06
N TYR A 106 -11.33 2.19 16.87
CA TYR A 106 -12.56 2.81 16.39
C TYR A 106 -13.60 1.76 15.93
N SER A 107 -13.16 0.72 15.23
CA SER A 107 -13.95 -0.43 14.79
C SER A 107 -13.24 -1.74 15.18
N PRO A 108 -13.53 -2.25 16.39
CA PRO A 108 -12.94 -3.51 16.88
C PRO A 108 -13.30 -4.74 16.04
N ASN A 109 -14.39 -4.68 15.26
CA ASN A 109 -14.82 -5.78 14.39
C ASN A 109 -13.76 -6.11 13.30
N LEU A 110 -12.90 -5.15 12.97
CA LEU A 110 -11.83 -5.29 11.98
C LEU A 110 -10.51 -5.82 12.56
N ASP A 111 -10.46 -6.22 13.83
CA ASP A 111 -9.20 -6.65 14.49
C ASP A 111 -8.54 -7.84 13.79
N GLY A 112 -9.34 -8.78 13.26
CA GLY A 112 -8.85 -9.92 12.47
C GLY A 112 -8.13 -9.48 11.20
N GLU A 113 -8.74 -8.56 10.44
CA GLU A 113 -8.18 -8.01 9.19
C GLU A 113 -6.94 -7.15 9.44
N LEU A 114 -6.86 -6.51 10.61
CA LEU A 114 -5.76 -5.64 11.00
C LEU A 114 -4.62 -6.38 11.74
N SER A 115 -4.76 -7.67 12.00
CA SER A 115 -3.84 -8.46 12.82
C SER A 115 -2.38 -8.39 12.33
N ASN A 116 -2.19 -8.39 11.01
CA ASN A 116 -0.88 -8.34 10.34
C ASN A 116 -0.40 -6.93 9.95
N SER A 117 -1.23 -5.90 10.11
CA SER A 117 -0.91 -4.51 9.77
C SER A 117 -0.66 -3.65 11.00
N LYS A 118 -0.25 -4.26 12.13
CA LYS A 118 0.07 -3.54 13.37
C LYS A 118 1.10 -2.45 13.08
N ASN A 119 0.76 -1.22 13.44
CA ASN A 119 1.57 -0.01 13.24
C ASN A 119 1.75 0.45 11.78
N GLN A 120 1.05 -0.12 10.81
CA GLN A 120 1.01 0.37 9.43
C GLN A 120 -0.21 1.26 9.19
N SER A 121 -0.14 2.08 8.15
CA SER A 121 -1.30 2.81 7.65
C SER A 121 -2.12 1.98 6.69
N VAL A 122 -3.45 2.18 6.75
CA VAL A 122 -4.45 1.40 6.02
C VAL A 122 -5.47 2.32 5.38
N LEU A 123 -6.05 1.89 4.27
CA LEU A 123 -7.18 2.59 3.66
C LEU A 123 -8.45 2.14 4.35
N TYR A 124 -9.15 3.06 5.02
CA TYR A 124 -10.36 2.76 5.76
C TYR A 124 -11.54 3.62 5.27
N SER A 125 -12.68 2.98 5.00
CA SER A 125 -13.96 3.65 4.79
C SER A 125 -14.80 3.56 6.05
N LYS A 126 -15.06 4.72 6.66
CA LYS A 126 -15.97 4.82 7.82
C LYS A 126 -17.41 4.49 7.45
N LYS A 127 -17.80 4.76 6.19
CA LYS A 127 -19.17 4.59 5.72
C LYS A 127 -19.53 3.12 5.57
N ARG A 128 -18.57 2.32 5.10
CA ARG A 128 -18.72 0.88 4.86
C ARG A 128 -18.19 0.01 6.01
N ASP A 129 -17.46 0.63 6.93
CA ASP A 129 -16.71 -0.03 8.00
C ASP A 129 -15.81 -1.15 7.48
N MET A 130 -14.93 -0.80 6.54
CA MET A 130 -14.10 -1.76 5.80
C MET A 130 -12.70 -1.21 5.60
N VAL A 131 -11.71 -2.09 5.64
CA VAL A 131 -10.30 -1.76 5.49
C VAL A 131 -9.65 -2.46 4.30
N ILE A 132 -8.70 -1.77 3.67
CA ILE A 132 -7.78 -2.31 2.66
C ILE A 132 -6.36 -2.11 3.19
N VAL A 133 -5.54 -3.15 3.12
CA VAL A 133 -4.20 -3.22 3.74
C VAL A 133 -3.07 -3.33 2.71
N PRO A 134 -2.91 -2.34 1.79
CA PRO A 134 -2.00 -2.46 0.65
C PRO A 134 -0.53 -2.61 1.05
N LEU A 135 -0.09 -1.94 2.13
CA LEU A 135 1.28 -2.07 2.66
C LEU A 135 1.59 -3.50 3.09
N ASN A 136 0.64 -4.18 3.75
CA ASN A 136 0.82 -5.57 4.16
C ASN A 136 0.85 -6.49 2.93
N VAL A 137 -0.07 -6.32 1.97
CA VAL A 137 -0.11 -7.16 0.75
C VAL A 137 1.20 -7.06 -0.03
N VAL A 138 1.71 -5.83 -0.22
CA VAL A 138 3.00 -5.60 -0.89
C VAL A 138 4.16 -6.21 -0.10
N SER A 139 4.20 -6.05 1.22
CA SER A 139 5.22 -6.70 2.05
C SER A 139 5.19 -8.23 1.89
N GLN A 140 4.00 -8.86 1.90
CA GLN A 140 3.90 -10.30 1.66
C GLN A 140 4.32 -10.67 0.24
N PHE A 141 4.01 -9.84 -0.76
CA PHE A 141 4.43 -10.05 -2.15
C PHE A 141 5.95 -10.09 -2.29
N LEU A 142 6.64 -9.08 -1.74
CA LEU A 142 8.10 -9.01 -1.77
C LEU A 142 8.77 -10.14 -0.96
N LYS A 143 8.07 -10.72 0.02
CA LYS A 143 8.51 -11.92 0.76
C LYS A 143 8.24 -13.23 0.02
N GLY A 144 7.53 -13.21 -1.10
CA GLY A 144 7.10 -14.41 -1.82
C GLY A 144 5.91 -15.15 -1.18
N ASN A 145 5.22 -14.52 -0.22
CA ASN A 145 4.10 -15.11 0.54
C ASN A 145 2.73 -14.52 0.14
N SER A 146 2.67 -13.75 -0.94
CA SER A 146 1.40 -13.15 -1.40
C SER A 146 0.54 -14.18 -2.13
N PRO A 147 -0.80 -14.14 -1.95
CA PRO A 147 -1.72 -14.88 -2.80
C PRO A 147 -1.78 -14.35 -4.24
N TYR A 148 -1.24 -13.16 -4.50
CA TYR A 148 -1.22 -12.55 -5.83
C TYR A 148 0.11 -12.83 -6.54
N SER A 149 0.02 -13.27 -7.80
CA SER A 149 1.18 -13.49 -8.69
C SER A 149 1.79 -12.19 -9.23
N ASN A 150 1.05 -11.08 -9.16
CA ASN A 150 1.45 -9.75 -9.58
C ASN A 150 0.61 -8.69 -8.86
N LEU A 151 1.15 -7.48 -8.71
CA LEU A 151 0.48 -6.39 -7.97
C LEU A 151 -0.68 -5.77 -8.76
N LEU A 152 -0.66 -5.86 -10.09
CA LEU A 152 -1.74 -5.34 -10.93
C LEU A 152 -3.06 -6.09 -10.66
N SER A 153 -3.03 -7.43 -10.59
CA SER A 153 -4.20 -8.24 -10.25
C SER A 153 -4.77 -7.89 -8.88
N TYR A 154 -3.92 -7.65 -7.89
CA TYR A 154 -4.36 -7.18 -6.58
C TYR A 154 -5.11 -5.84 -6.67
N VAL A 155 -4.57 -4.87 -7.40
CA VAL A 155 -5.19 -3.55 -7.59
C VAL A 155 -6.54 -3.66 -8.30
N GLU A 156 -6.59 -4.36 -9.43
CA GLU A 156 -7.81 -4.53 -10.22
C GLU A 156 -8.93 -5.23 -9.43
N GLU A 157 -8.58 -6.31 -8.73
CA GLU A 157 -9.53 -7.05 -7.90
C GLU A 157 -10.05 -6.18 -6.74
N THR A 158 -9.15 -5.47 -6.06
CA THR A 158 -9.51 -4.59 -4.94
C THR A 158 -10.45 -3.47 -5.40
N ILE A 159 -10.16 -2.82 -6.53
CA ILE A 159 -11.03 -1.77 -7.07
C ILE A 159 -12.40 -2.35 -7.44
N LYS A 160 -12.43 -3.50 -8.12
CA LYS A 160 -13.67 -4.15 -8.56
C LYS A 160 -14.57 -4.56 -7.39
N GLN A 161 -14.00 -5.05 -6.30
CA GLN A 161 -14.77 -5.48 -5.11
C GLN A 161 -15.35 -4.30 -4.32
N ASN A 162 -14.81 -3.09 -4.50
CA ASN A 162 -15.09 -1.96 -3.63
C ASN A 162 -15.61 -0.70 -4.36
N THR A 163 -15.89 -0.82 -5.65
CA THR A 163 -16.63 0.18 -6.44
C THR A 163 -18.12 -0.10 -6.33
#